data_AF-A0A6I3WNZ2-F1
#
_entry.id   AF-A0A6I3WNZ2-F1
#
_cell.length_a   1.000
_cell.length_b   1.000
_cell.length_c   1.000
_cell.angle_alpha   90.00
_cell.angle_beta   90.00
_cell.angle_gamma   90.00
#
_symmetry.space_group_name_H-M   'P 1'
#
loop_
_entity.id
_entity.type
_entity.pdbx_description
1 polymer ?
#
loop_
_entity_poly.entity_id
_entity_poly.type
_entity_poly.pdbx_seq_one_letter_code
_entity_poly.pdbx_strand_id
1 'polypeptide(L)'
;MTVSVTPATFSYVAFDAELIRSIAAGLLAALGMADHDVTIDVDETTPLARISCTIDESIHVHVDSGAFEDTRKPRQQSETATATALGRVLLRARDRLVGGFGEAPPDKELSLAQVAAWETYCIGRLQRFGVPVNQQRWRYNFRNRHGFSDATDAAFEQIWTSDGLTWDQLNAISESAAASAHA
;
A
#
# COMPACT_ATOMS: atom_id res chain seq x y z
N MET A 1 -14.79 4.37 15.71
CA MET A 1 -14.57 4.01 14.29
C MET A 1 -15.50 4.79 13.41
N THR A 2 -14.95 5.79 12.76
CA THR A 2 -15.59 6.54 11.70
C THR A 2 -14.72 6.42 10.45
N VAL A 3 -15.28 5.83 9.38
CA VAL A 3 -14.68 5.90 8.05
C VAL A 3 -15.48 6.89 7.24
N SER A 4 -14.88 8.02 6.88
CA SER A 4 -15.48 9.05 6.03
C SER A 4 -14.83 9.04 4.65
N VAL A 5 -15.64 9.32 3.62
CA VAL A 5 -15.18 9.43 2.23
C VAL A 5 -15.66 10.76 1.68
N THR A 6 -14.74 11.54 1.13
CA THR A 6 -15.02 12.83 0.49
C THR A 6 -14.50 12.79 -0.96
N PRO A 7 -15.28 13.21 -1.96
CA PRO A 7 -16.68 13.61 -1.87
C PRO A 7 -17.62 12.40 -1.65
N ALA A 8 -18.82 12.67 -1.12
CA ALA A 8 -19.86 11.64 -0.98
C ALA A 8 -20.51 11.24 -2.33
N THR A 9 -20.41 12.12 -3.33
CA THR A 9 -20.88 11.90 -4.71
C THR A 9 -19.83 12.39 -5.68
N PHE A 10 -19.55 11.59 -6.71
CA PHE A 10 -18.56 11.89 -7.74
C PHE A 10 -19.22 12.46 -9.01
N SER A 11 -18.58 13.45 -9.62
CA SER A 11 -19.06 14.12 -10.85
C SER A 11 -18.23 13.77 -12.09
N TYR A 12 -16.93 13.50 -11.92
CA TYR A 12 -16.00 13.25 -13.01
C TYR A 12 -15.76 11.75 -13.24
N VAL A 13 -15.98 10.93 -12.21
CA VAL A 13 -15.82 9.47 -12.25
C VAL A 13 -17.08 8.76 -11.76
N ALA A 14 -17.30 7.54 -12.23
CA ALA A 14 -18.41 6.68 -11.82
C ALA A 14 -17.98 5.81 -10.63
N PHE A 15 -17.72 6.46 -9.49
CA PHE A 15 -17.30 5.80 -8.26
C PHE A 15 -18.45 5.78 -7.24
N ASP A 16 -18.40 4.80 -6.33
CA ASP A 16 -19.32 4.63 -5.23
C ASP A 16 -18.58 4.87 -3.90
N ALA A 17 -18.92 5.96 -3.21
CA ALA A 17 -18.35 6.32 -1.92
C ALA A 17 -18.65 5.27 -0.83
N GLU A 18 -19.80 4.60 -0.90
CA GLU A 18 -20.17 3.53 0.03
C GLU A 18 -19.34 2.27 -0.21
N LEU A 19 -19.04 1.96 -1.47
CA LEU A 19 -18.10 0.88 -1.80
C LEU A 19 -16.69 1.18 -1.24
N ILE A 20 -16.19 2.41 -1.41
CA ILE A 20 -14.89 2.81 -0.83
C ILE A 20 -14.90 2.65 0.70
N ARG A 21 -15.96 3.14 1.35
CA ARG A 21 -16.13 3.08 2.81
C ARG A 21 -16.18 1.65 3.32
N SER A 22 -16.96 0.78 2.67
CA SER A 22 -17.10 -0.62 3.07
C SER A 22 -15.80 -1.42 2.91
N ILE A 23 -15.06 -1.20 1.81
CA ILE A 23 -13.73 -1.79 1.60
C ILE A 23 -12.76 -1.33 2.69
N ALA A 24 -12.70 -0.01 2.97
CA ALA A 24 -11.83 0.53 4.00
C ALA A 24 -12.15 -0.04 5.39
N ALA A 25 -13.43 -0.10 5.77
CA ALA A 25 -13.85 -0.69 7.04
C ALA A 25 -13.50 -2.18 7.15
N GLY A 26 -13.70 -2.95 6.08
CA GLY A 26 -13.31 -4.36 6.02
C GLY A 26 -11.81 -4.56 6.17
N LEU A 27 -11.00 -3.72 5.51
CA LEU A 27 -9.54 -3.72 5.67
C LEU A 27 -9.12 -3.36 7.10
N LEU A 28 -9.67 -2.31 7.69
CA LEU A 28 -9.36 -1.92 9.08
C LEU A 28 -9.64 -3.07 10.05
N ALA A 29 -10.78 -3.75 9.91
CA ALA A 29 -11.10 -4.91 10.73
C ALA A 29 -10.09 -6.06 10.53
N ALA A 30 -9.78 -6.43 9.28
CA ALA A 30 -8.83 -7.49 8.97
C ALA A 30 -7.40 -7.20 9.46
N LEU A 31 -7.03 -5.91 9.49
CA LEU A 31 -5.71 -5.44 9.91
C LEU A 31 -5.59 -5.21 11.43
N GLY A 32 -6.67 -5.40 12.20
CA GLY A 32 -6.70 -5.11 13.64
C GLY A 32 -6.62 -3.62 13.96
N MET A 33 -7.13 -2.77 13.06
CA MET A 33 -7.16 -1.30 13.20
C MET A 33 -8.59 -0.75 13.30
N ALA A 34 -9.57 -1.58 13.67
CA ALA A 34 -10.98 -1.19 13.72
C ALA A 34 -11.26 0.00 14.66
N ASP A 35 -10.40 0.27 15.64
CA ASP A 35 -10.62 1.39 16.56
C ASP A 35 -10.11 2.74 16.04
N HIS A 36 -9.46 2.77 14.87
CA HIS A 36 -8.91 4.00 14.28
C HIS A 36 -9.96 4.69 13.40
N ASP A 37 -10.04 6.02 13.54
CA ASP A 37 -10.82 6.85 12.63
C ASP A 37 -10.00 7.11 11.35
N VAL A 38 -10.69 7.05 10.19
CA VAL A 38 -10.07 7.19 8.87
C VAL A 38 -10.87 8.15 8.01
N THR A 39 -10.19 9.16 7.48
CA THR A 39 -10.75 10.07 6.46
C THR A 39 -10.12 9.75 5.11
N ILE A 40 -10.94 9.55 4.08
CA ILE A 40 -10.49 9.24 2.71
C ILE A 40 -10.94 10.37 1.80
N ASP A 41 -9.99 11.17 1.33
CA ASP A 41 -10.20 12.25 0.38
C ASP A 41 -9.80 11.79 -1.01
N VAL A 42 -10.76 11.76 -1.93
CA VAL A 42 -10.60 11.34 -3.32
C VAL A 42 -10.65 12.56 -4.23
N ASP A 43 -9.52 12.89 -4.85
CA ASP A 43 -9.43 13.90 -5.88
C ASP A 43 -9.82 13.30 -7.25
N GLU A 44 -11.07 13.53 -7.64
CA GLU A 44 -11.62 13.13 -8.93
C GLU A 44 -11.19 14.01 -10.12
N THR A 45 -10.41 15.06 -9.86
CA THR A 45 -9.93 15.97 -10.92
C THR A 45 -8.60 15.53 -11.54
N THR A 46 -7.97 14.51 -10.96
CA THR A 46 -6.67 13.98 -11.40
C THR A 46 -6.76 12.50 -11.78
N PRO A 47 -6.36 12.12 -13.00
CA PRO A 47 -6.33 10.73 -13.45
C PRO A 47 -5.07 9.97 -12.97
N LEU A 48 -4.25 10.59 -12.12
CA LEU A 48 -3.02 9.96 -11.62
C LEU A 48 -3.35 8.81 -10.66
N ALA A 49 -2.49 7.79 -10.64
CA ALA A 49 -2.63 6.64 -9.74
C ALA A 49 -1.82 6.83 -8.45
N ARG A 50 -2.02 7.95 -7.75
CA ARG A 50 -1.34 8.25 -6.49
C ARG A 50 -2.25 8.01 -5.30
N ILE A 51 -1.67 7.51 -4.23
CA ILE A 51 -2.32 7.36 -2.94
C ILE A 51 -1.27 7.53 -1.84
N SER A 52 -1.63 8.21 -0.77
CA SER A 52 -0.77 8.43 0.39
C SER A 52 -1.60 8.48 1.66
N CYS A 53 -0.96 8.22 2.80
CA CYS A 53 -1.58 8.44 4.10
C CYS A 53 -0.70 9.31 5.00
N THR A 54 -1.33 10.13 5.83
CA THR A 54 -0.71 10.79 6.98
C THR A 54 -1.40 10.30 8.26
N ILE A 55 -0.67 10.34 9.37
CA ILE A 55 -1.13 9.85 10.66
C ILE A 55 -0.93 11.00 11.65
N ASP A 56 -2.03 11.54 12.15
CA ASP A 56 -2.05 12.53 13.22
C ASP A 56 -2.89 11.96 14.38
N GLU A 57 -3.96 12.64 14.80
CA GLU A 57 -4.98 12.08 15.70
C GLU A 57 -5.83 11.00 15.01
N SER A 58 -5.88 11.01 13.67
CA SER A 58 -6.58 10.03 12.83
C SER A 58 -5.76 9.69 11.58
N ILE A 59 -6.17 8.66 10.83
CA ILE A 59 -5.53 8.30 9.56
C ILE A 59 -6.19 9.08 8.43
N HIS A 60 -5.44 9.94 7.76
CA HIS A 60 -5.91 10.67 6.59
C HIS A 60 -5.33 10.04 5.32
N VAL A 61 -6.20 9.64 4.38
CA VAL A 61 -5.82 9.01 3.12
C VAL A 61 -6.19 9.96 1.98
N HIS A 62 -5.19 10.40 1.22
CA HIS A 62 -5.39 11.14 -0.02
C HIS A 62 -5.29 10.19 -1.20
N VAL A 63 -6.24 10.25 -2.12
CA VAL A 63 -6.35 9.39 -3.30
C VAL A 63 -6.54 10.24 -4.53
N ASP A 64 -5.66 10.11 -5.52
CA ASP A 64 -5.95 10.57 -6.88
C ASP A 64 -6.81 9.50 -7.58
N SER A 65 -7.88 9.89 -8.27
CA SER A 65 -8.91 8.94 -8.75
C SER A 65 -8.39 7.77 -9.58
N GLY A 66 -7.30 7.96 -10.34
CA GLY A 66 -6.67 6.89 -11.11
C GLY A 66 -6.17 5.71 -10.26
N ALA A 67 -6.04 5.88 -8.93
CA ALA A 67 -5.67 4.79 -8.03
C ALA A 67 -6.80 3.78 -7.80
N PHE A 68 -8.06 4.18 -8.00
CA PHE A 68 -9.25 3.33 -7.84
C PHE A 68 -9.86 2.88 -9.17
N GLU A 69 -9.35 3.38 -10.29
CA GLU A 69 -9.96 3.19 -11.62
C GLU A 69 -9.71 1.78 -12.20
N ASP A 70 -10.70 1.24 -12.91
CA ASP A 70 -10.52 0.10 -13.81
C ASP A 70 -9.81 0.55 -15.08
N THR A 71 -8.55 0.17 -15.24
CA THR A 71 -7.73 0.54 -16.40
C THR A 71 -8.28 0.04 -17.74
N ARG A 72 -9.22 -0.92 -17.72
CA ARG A 72 -9.92 -1.42 -18.92
C ARG A 72 -11.19 -0.63 -19.22
N LYS A 73 -11.71 0.13 -18.26
CA LYS A 73 -12.93 0.93 -18.36
C LYS A 73 -12.69 2.30 -17.72
N PRO A 74 -12.13 3.26 -18.47
CA PRO A 74 -11.75 4.54 -17.92
C PRO A 74 -12.90 5.24 -17.17
N ARG A 75 -12.57 5.88 -16.06
CA ARG A 75 -13.48 6.53 -15.09
C ARG A 75 -14.45 5.59 -14.34
N GLN A 76 -14.35 4.28 -14.49
CA GLN A 76 -15.13 3.32 -13.70
C GLN A 76 -14.33 2.84 -12.51
N GLN A 77 -14.97 2.64 -11.36
CA GLN A 77 -14.29 2.09 -10.19
C GLN A 77 -13.96 0.61 -10.37
N SER A 78 -12.77 0.21 -9.92
CA SER A 78 -12.38 -1.18 -9.75
C SER A 78 -12.30 -1.51 -8.26
N GLU A 79 -13.16 -2.41 -7.79
CA GLU A 79 -13.13 -2.90 -6.41
C GLU A 79 -11.75 -3.45 -6.02
N THR A 80 -11.12 -4.21 -6.92
CA THR A 80 -9.76 -4.76 -6.71
C THR A 80 -8.71 -3.65 -6.62
N ALA A 81 -8.77 -2.63 -7.49
CA ALA A 81 -7.83 -1.51 -7.43
C ALA A 81 -8.03 -0.71 -6.13
N THR A 82 -9.27 -0.44 -5.75
CA THR A 82 -9.63 0.23 -4.49
C THR A 82 -9.10 -0.53 -3.28
N ALA A 83 -9.38 -1.83 -3.17
CA ALA A 83 -8.91 -2.67 -2.07
C ALA A 83 -7.37 -2.74 -2.01
N THR A 84 -6.71 -2.88 -3.15
CA THR A 84 -5.24 -2.93 -3.21
C THR A 84 -4.62 -1.59 -2.81
N ALA A 85 -5.14 -0.47 -3.33
CA ALA A 85 -4.62 0.86 -3.05
C ALA A 85 -4.81 1.22 -1.56
N LEU A 86 -6.03 1.11 -1.04
CA LEU A 86 -6.33 1.37 0.38
C LEU A 86 -5.55 0.42 1.29
N GLY A 87 -5.53 -0.87 0.99
CA GLY A 87 -4.84 -1.87 1.79
C GLY A 87 -3.34 -1.55 1.95
N ARG A 88 -2.69 -1.05 0.89
CA ARG A 88 -1.27 -0.67 0.95
C ARG A 88 -1.03 0.45 1.94
N VAL A 89 -1.79 1.55 1.85
CA VAL A 89 -1.57 2.71 2.73
C VAL A 89 -2.00 2.43 4.17
N LEU A 90 -3.08 1.68 4.37
CA LEU A 90 -3.53 1.27 5.70
C LEU A 90 -2.52 0.32 6.36
N LEU A 91 -1.90 -0.60 5.62
CA LEU A 91 -0.81 -1.42 6.16
C LEU A 91 0.42 -0.59 6.52
N ARG A 92 0.78 0.41 5.72
CA ARG A 92 1.89 1.32 6.08
C ARG A 92 1.58 2.13 7.32
N ALA A 93 0.33 2.58 7.48
CA ALA A 93 -0.12 3.24 8.69
C ALA A 93 -0.03 2.29 9.91
N ARG A 94 -0.52 1.05 9.77
CA ARG A 94 -0.40 0.00 10.79
C ARG A 94 1.05 -0.24 11.20
N ASP A 95 1.94 -0.37 10.22
CA ASP A 95 3.34 -0.65 10.48
C ASP A 95 3.99 0.44 11.33
N ARG A 96 3.69 1.71 11.04
CA ARG A 96 4.18 2.85 11.82
C ARG A 96 3.58 2.87 13.23
N LEU A 97 2.29 2.62 13.37
CA LEU A 97 1.57 2.71 14.65
C LEU A 97 1.89 1.56 15.61
N VAL A 98 1.92 0.32 15.10
CA VAL A 98 2.00 -0.89 15.94
C VAL A 98 2.94 -1.97 15.39
N GLY A 99 3.47 -1.82 14.18
CA GLY A 99 4.27 -2.85 13.50
C GLY A 99 5.79 -2.69 13.64
N GLY A 100 6.28 -1.80 14.50
CA GLY A 100 7.72 -1.61 14.70
C GLY A 100 8.40 -0.79 13.60
N PHE A 101 7.66 0.08 12.91
CA PHE A 101 8.20 1.05 11.93
C PHE A 101 8.17 2.49 12.46
N GLY A 102 8.13 2.68 13.79
CA GLY A 102 8.18 4.01 14.41
C GLY A 102 9.44 4.79 14.03
N GLU A 103 10.58 4.09 13.89
CA GLU A 103 11.87 4.67 13.49
C GLU A 103 12.08 4.71 11.97
N ALA A 104 11.10 4.27 11.16
CA ALA A 104 11.21 4.34 9.72
C ALA A 104 11.22 5.82 9.26
N PRO A 105 12.13 6.24 8.35
CA PRO A 105 12.18 7.60 7.87
C PRO A 105 10.82 8.07 7.30
N PRO A 106 10.55 9.38 7.31
CA PRO A 106 9.39 9.93 6.61
C PRO A 106 9.33 9.46 5.15
N ASP A 107 8.13 9.30 4.61
CA ASP A 107 7.92 8.75 3.26
C ASP A 107 8.70 9.47 2.15
N LYS A 108 8.91 10.78 2.30
CA LYS A 108 9.66 11.61 1.34
C LYS A 108 11.17 11.40 1.38
N GLU A 109 11.68 10.77 2.44
CA GLU A 109 13.10 10.51 2.66
C GLU A 109 13.48 9.06 2.35
N LEU A 110 12.49 8.18 2.14
CA LEU A 110 12.73 6.80 1.76
C LEU A 110 13.39 6.72 0.39
N SER A 111 14.43 5.88 0.29
CA SER A 111 15.02 5.54 -0.98
C SER A 111 14.03 4.74 -1.86
N LEU A 112 14.28 4.73 -3.17
CA LEU A 112 13.50 3.96 -4.12
C LEU A 112 13.50 2.45 -3.83
N ALA A 113 14.56 1.92 -3.23
CA ALA A 113 14.68 0.52 -2.81
C ALA A 113 13.85 0.24 -1.54
N GLN A 114 13.95 1.12 -0.55
CA GLN A 114 13.17 1.05 0.69
C GLN A 114 11.65 1.10 0.42
N VAL A 115 11.21 2.00 -0.46
CA VAL A 115 9.80 2.06 -0.88
C VAL A 115 9.38 0.72 -1.51
N ALA A 116 10.18 0.17 -2.43
CA ALA A 116 9.84 -1.09 -3.09
C ALA A 116 9.83 -2.28 -2.13
N ALA A 117 10.73 -2.32 -1.14
CA ALA A 117 10.75 -3.35 -0.10
C ALA A 117 9.51 -3.28 0.80
N TRP A 118 9.15 -2.07 1.26
CA TRP A 118 7.96 -1.90 2.10
C TRP A 118 6.67 -2.18 1.31
N GLU A 119 6.60 -1.78 0.04
CA GLU A 119 5.47 -2.14 -0.82
C GLU A 119 5.35 -3.65 -1.01
N THR A 120 6.47 -4.34 -1.24
CA THR A 120 6.52 -5.81 -1.34
C THR A 120 5.98 -6.46 -0.07
N TYR A 121 6.40 -5.96 1.10
CA TYR A 121 5.94 -6.44 2.40
C TYR A 121 4.44 -6.22 2.62
N CYS A 122 3.92 -5.05 2.26
CA CYS A 122 2.49 -4.75 2.35
C CYS A 122 1.67 -5.64 1.41
N ILE A 123 2.07 -5.77 0.15
CA ILE A 123 1.30 -6.54 -0.84
C ILE A 123 1.30 -8.02 -0.52
N GLY A 124 2.42 -8.58 -0.06
CA GLY A 124 2.49 -9.97 0.39
C GLY A 124 1.47 -10.26 1.50
N ARG A 125 1.31 -9.32 2.45
CA ARG A 125 0.27 -9.39 3.49
C ARG A 125 -1.14 -9.25 2.92
N LEU A 126 -1.40 -8.32 2.00
CA LEU A 126 -2.71 -8.19 1.36
C LEU A 126 -3.13 -9.46 0.62
N GLN A 127 -2.20 -10.15 -0.05
CA GLN A 127 -2.49 -11.44 -0.68
C GLN A 127 -3.02 -12.46 0.34
N ARG A 128 -2.42 -12.52 1.53
CA ARG A 128 -2.86 -13.42 2.60
C ARG A 128 -4.23 -13.05 3.19
N PHE A 129 -4.61 -11.78 3.08
CA PHE A 129 -5.97 -11.31 3.38
C PHE A 129 -6.97 -11.52 2.23
N GLY A 130 -6.57 -12.22 1.15
CA GLY A 130 -7.45 -12.55 0.03
C GLY A 130 -7.60 -11.46 -1.02
N VAL A 131 -6.84 -10.37 -0.94
CA VAL A 131 -6.82 -9.34 -1.99
C VAL A 131 -6.12 -9.91 -3.23
N PRO A 132 -6.75 -9.88 -4.42
CA PRO A 132 -6.12 -10.36 -5.64
C PRO A 132 -4.91 -9.50 -6.00
N VAL A 133 -3.72 -10.11 -6.12
CA VAL A 133 -2.48 -9.43 -6.47
C VAL A 133 -1.76 -10.14 -7.60
N ASN A 134 -1.08 -9.37 -8.45
CA ASN A 134 -0.16 -9.92 -9.45
C ASN A 134 1.27 -9.94 -8.86
N GLN A 135 1.66 -11.04 -8.22
CA GLN A 135 2.98 -11.17 -7.58
C GLN A 135 4.13 -10.88 -8.57
N GLN A 136 4.01 -11.33 -9.82
CA GLN A 136 5.07 -11.14 -10.82
C GLN A 136 5.32 -9.66 -11.13
N ARG A 137 4.27 -8.82 -11.14
CA ARG A 137 4.42 -7.36 -11.28
C ARG A 137 5.24 -6.77 -10.12
N TRP A 138 5.01 -7.22 -8.90
CA TRP A 138 5.71 -6.73 -7.71
C TRP A 138 7.15 -7.26 -7.64
N ARG A 139 7.38 -8.52 -8.00
CA ARG A 139 8.73 -9.08 -8.16
C ARG A 139 9.54 -8.28 -9.17
N TYR A 140 8.94 -7.94 -10.30
CA TYR A 140 9.59 -7.09 -11.31
C TYR A 140 9.91 -5.68 -10.79
N ASN A 141 9.00 -5.04 -10.06
CA ASN A 141 9.26 -3.75 -9.42
C ASN A 141 10.44 -3.86 -8.43
N PHE A 142 10.43 -4.86 -7.55
CA PHE A 142 11.49 -5.09 -6.58
C PHE A 142 12.86 -5.26 -7.26
N ARG A 143 12.94 -6.09 -8.30
CA ARG A 143 14.16 -6.28 -9.12
C ARG A 143 14.64 -4.98 -9.77
N ASN A 144 13.74 -4.14 -10.29
CA ASN A 144 14.16 -2.85 -10.86
C ASN A 144 14.84 -1.93 -9.85
N ARG A 145 14.66 -2.16 -8.54
CA ARG A 145 15.26 -1.35 -7.47
C ARG A 145 16.42 -2.03 -6.75
N HIS A 146 16.57 -3.34 -6.89
CA HIS A 146 17.58 -4.14 -6.17
C HIS A 146 18.47 -4.98 -7.11
N GLY A 147 18.26 -4.91 -8.42
CA GLY A 147 18.96 -5.71 -9.43
C GLY A 147 18.26 -7.01 -9.81
N PHE A 148 18.84 -7.74 -10.76
CA PHE A 148 18.32 -9.02 -11.25
C PHE A 148 19.30 -10.13 -10.87
N SER A 149 19.06 -10.78 -9.73
CA SER A 149 19.90 -11.87 -9.22
C SER A 149 19.07 -12.85 -8.37
N ASP A 150 19.60 -14.06 -8.16
CA ASP A 150 18.98 -15.06 -7.28
C ASP A 150 18.88 -14.56 -5.83
N ALA A 151 19.87 -13.79 -5.36
CA ALA A 151 19.85 -13.17 -4.04
C ALA A 151 18.70 -12.14 -3.92
N THR A 152 18.47 -11.34 -4.97
CA THR A 152 17.34 -10.41 -5.02
C THR A 152 16.00 -11.14 -4.98
N ASP A 153 15.88 -12.27 -5.69
CA ASP A 153 14.67 -13.07 -5.69
C ASP A 153 14.42 -13.75 -4.33
N ALA A 154 15.46 -14.27 -3.70
CA ALA A 154 15.36 -14.83 -2.36
C ALA A 154 14.90 -13.78 -1.33
N ALA A 155 15.45 -12.57 -1.39
CA ALA A 155 15.04 -11.45 -0.54
C ALA A 155 13.57 -11.05 -0.80
N PHE A 156 13.14 -11.03 -2.06
CA PHE A 156 11.73 -10.80 -2.40
C PHE A 156 10.82 -11.85 -1.76
N GLU A 157 11.12 -13.14 -1.91
CA GLU A 157 10.30 -14.21 -1.31
C GLU A 157 10.28 -14.15 0.21
N GLN A 158 11.42 -13.83 0.83
CA GLN A 158 11.50 -13.61 2.27
C GLN A 158 10.57 -12.48 2.71
N ILE A 159 10.68 -11.30 2.10
CA ILE A 159 9.82 -10.16 2.42
C ILE A 159 8.34 -10.48 2.16
N TRP A 160 8.05 -11.10 1.01
CA TRP A 160 6.69 -11.41 0.57
C TRP A 160 5.96 -12.33 1.55
N THR A 161 6.65 -13.34 2.07
CA THR A 161 6.07 -14.36 2.95
C THR A 161 6.13 -13.98 4.43
N SER A 162 6.97 -13.02 4.81
CA SER A 162 7.12 -12.58 6.19
C SER A 162 5.91 -11.83 6.73
N ASP A 163 5.70 -11.92 8.04
CA ASP A 163 4.80 -11.08 8.82
C ASP A 163 5.51 -10.68 10.13
N GLY A 164 5.15 -9.52 10.69
CA GLY A 164 5.76 -8.99 11.92
C GLY A 164 7.23 -8.55 11.81
N LEU A 165 7.74 -8.24 10.61
CA LEU A 165 9.04 -7.58 10.47
C LEU A 165 9.03 -6.21 11.15
N THR A 166 10.16 -5.79 11.73
CA THR A 166 10.43 -4.40 12.09
C THR A 166 11.02 -3.62 10.90
N TRP A 167 11.10 -2.30 11.02
CA TRP A 167 11.76 -1.47 10.01
C TRP A 167 13.20 -1.91 9.74
N ASP A 168 14.00 -2.10 10.78
CA ASP A 168 15.42 -2.48 10.65
C ASP A 168 15.58 -3.83 9.95
N GLN A 169 14.70 -4.80 10.25
CA GLN A 169 14.73 -6.11 9.61
C GLN A 169 14.38 -6.01 8.12
N LEU A 170 13.33 -5.26 7.77
CA LEU A 170 12.96 -5.03 6.38
C LEU A 170 14.10 -4.32 5.62
N ASN A 171 14.67 -3.28 6.22
CA ASN A 171 15.74 -2.49 5.63
C ASN A 171 17.01 -3.33 5.44
N ALA A 172 17.38 -4.18 6.40
CA ALA A 172 18.53 -5.08 6.28
C ALA A 172 18.36 -6.08 5.13
N ILE A 173 17.16 -6.64 4.94
CA ILE A 173 16.88 -7.54 3.80
C ILE A 173 17.00 -6.78 2.48
N SER A 174 16.46 -5.56 2.41
CA SER A 174 16.54 -4.68 1.23
C SER A 174 18.00 -4.34 0.88
N GLU A 175 18.80 -3.91 1.85
CA GLU A 175 20.21 -3.56 1.65
C GLU A 175 21.05 -4.75 1.20
N SER A 176 20.85 -5.93 1.82
CA SER A 176 21.54 -7.15 1.44
C SER A 176 21.23 -7.57 -0.01
N ALA A 177 19.98 -7.38 -0.45
CA ALA A 177 19.57 -7.67 -1.82
C ALA A 177 20.24 -6.74 -2.83
N ALA A 178 20.31 -5.43 -2.53
CA ALA A 178 20.95 -4.45 -3.40
C ALA A 178 22.46 -4.66 -3.48
N ALA A 179 23.13 -4.94 -2.36
CA ALA A 179 24.57 -5.19 -2.33
C ALA A 179 24.96 -6.41 -3.17
N SER A 180 24.17 -7.48 -3.09
CA SER A 180 24.46 -8.75 -3.79
C SER A 180 24.30 -8.67 -5.31
N ALA A 181 23.53 -7.71 -5.82
CA ALA A 181 23.37 -7.52 -7.26
C ALA A 181 24.52 -6.74 -7.92
N HIS A 182 25.36 -6.10 -7.10
CA HIS A 182 26.51 -5.31 -7.55
C HIS A 182 27.85 -6.01 -7.29
N ALA A 183 27.83 -7.21 -6.70
CA ALA A 183 28.98 -8.10 -6.50
C ALA A 183 29.17 -9.03 -7.70
#